data_AF-A0A7S2J439-F1
#
_entry.id   AF-A0A7S2J439-F1
#
_cell.length_a   1.000
_cell.length_b   1.000
_cell.length_c   1.000
_cell.angle_alpha   90.00
_cell.angle_beta   90.00
_cell.angle_gamma   90.00
#
_symmetry.space_group_name_H-M   'P 1'
#
loop_
_entity.id
_entity.type
_entity.pdbx_description
1 polymer ?
#
loop_
_entity_poly.entity_id
_entity_poly.type
_entity_poly.pdbx_seq_one_letter_code
_entity_poly.pdbx_strand_id
1 'polypeptide(L)'
;RRHRVSDGTLTWSRSLPQPCNSYPAVGKVGPGDQLSVVVTPGSFNGSPNMHGSLMAFDVKTGDLRWRFNTKAYNGPFFMAKGDVEGFQMRHRLNQGHDICLPAHWSSANIDGEGFAWAGRTDGIIYGVR
;
A
#
# COMPACT_ATOMS: atom_id res chain seq x y z
N ARG A 1 -10.69 7.63 -6.24
CA ARG A 1 -11.57 8.46 -7.10
C ARG A 1 -11.06 8.34 -8.53
N ARG A 2 -11.95 8.30 -9.54
CA ARG A 2 -11.58 8.34 -10.96
C ARG A 2 -12.26 9.50 -11.65
N HIS A 3 -11.48 10.29 -12.35
CA HIS A 3 -11.95 11.42 -13.16
C HIS A 3 -11.75 11.12 -14.64
N ARG A 4 -12.63 11.63 -15.51
CA ARG A 4 -12.38 11.64 -16.95
C ARG A 4 -11.30 12.69 -17.24
N VAL A 5 -10.28 12.32 -17.99
CA VAL A 5 -9.12 13.20 -18.27
C VAL A 5 -9.53 14.44 -19.08
N SER A 6 -10.50 14.31 -20.00
CA SER A 6 -10.89 15.38 -20.91
C SER A 6 -11.56 16.58 -20.24
N ASP A 7 -12.28 16.36 -19.13
CA ASP A 7 -13.14 17.38 -18.52
C ASP A 7 -13.12 17.38 -16.97
N GLY A 8 -12.37 16.47 -16.34
CA GLY A 8 -12.28 16.37 -14.88
C GLY A 8 -13.52 15.76 -14.21
N THR A 9 -14.54 15.34 -14.96
CA THR A 9 -15.78 14.80 -14.41
C THR A 9 -15.50 13.57 -13.56
N LEU A 10 -15.98 13.57 -12.30
CA LEU A 10 -15.90 12.40 -11.43
C LEU A 10 -16.79 11.29 -12.00
N THR A 11 -16.17 10.15 -12.34
CA THR A 11 -16.90 8.98 -12.88
C THR A 11 -17.26 7.99 -11.80
N TRP A 12 -16.38 7.77 -10.83
CA TRP A 12 -16.68 7.00 -9.63
C TRP A 12 -15.76 7.35 -8.47
N SER A 13 -16.25 7.07 -7.25
CA SER A 13 -15.49 7.16 -6.01
C SER A 13 -15.74 5.92 -5.14
N ARG A 14 -14.76 5.57 -4.31
CA ARG A 14 -14.86 4.56 -3.27
C ARG A 14 -14.20 5.11 -2.02
N SER A 15 -14.86 4.92 -0.88
CA SER A 15 -14.28 5.14 0.44
C SER A 15 -13.74 3.80 0.94
N LEU A 16 -12.54 3.81 1.51
CA LEU A 16 -11.87 2.60 2.00
C LEU A 16 -11.85 2.59 3.53
N PRO A 17 -11.90 1.41 4.16
CA PRO A 17 -11.94 1.31 5.62
C PRO A 17 -10.61 1.70 6.28
N GLN A 18 -9.49 1.64 5.55
CA GLN A 18 -8.19 2.10 6.02
C GLN A 18 -7.68 3.24 5.11
N PRO A 19 -6.82 4.14 5.64
CA PRO A 19 -6.23 5.19 4.83
C PRO A 19 -5.29 4.61 3.77
N CYS A 20 -5.08 5.37 2.70
CA CYS A 20 -4.05 5.12 1.70
C CYS A 20 -3.06 6.28 1.73
N ASN A 21 -1.81 6.00 2.07
CA ASN A 21 -0.73 7.00 2.04
C ASN A 21 0.20 6.84 0.82
N SER A 22 -0.28 6.13 -0.20
CA SER A 22 0.50 5.73 -1.37
C SER A 22 -0.35 5.90 -2.62
N TYR A 23 0.31 6.12 -3.77
CA TYR A 23 -0.39 6.33 -5.03
C TYR A 23 -0.95 5.01 -5.58
N PRO A 24 -2.12 5.06 -6.25
CA PRO A 24 -2.66 3.89 -6.94
C PRO A 24 -1.81 3.53 -8.18
N ALA A 25 -1.86 2.25 -8.58
CA ALA A 25 -1.42 1.80 -9.90
C ALA A 25 -2.62 1.49 -10.79
N VAL A 26 -2.46 1.65 -12.10
CA VAL A 26 -3.47 1.24 -13.09
C VAL A 26 -2.80 0.31 -14.10
N GLY A 27 -3.38 -0.88 -14.30
CA GLY A 27 -2.79 -1.89 -15.17
C GLY A 27 -3.64 -3.15 -15.26
N LYS A 28 -3.19 -4.11 -16.07
CA LYS A 28 -3.83 -5.43 -16.18
C LYS A 28 -3.41 -6.28 -14.99
N VAL A 29 -4.36 -6.84 -14.27
CA VAL A 29 -4.10 -7.68 -13.09
C VAL A 29 -4.88 -8.99 -13.24
N GLY A 30 -4.20 -10.11 -13.00
CA GLY A 30 -4.79 -11.45 -13.15
C GLY A 30 -4.89 -11.91 -14.60
N PRO A 31 -5.60 -13.04 -14.86
CA PRO A 31 -5.83 -13.53 -16.21
C PRO A 31 -6.83 -12.62 -16.95
N GLY A 32 -6.38 -11.98 -18.04
CA GLY A 32 -7.24 -11.21 -18.95
C GLY A 32 -6.75 -9.77 -19.19
N ASP A 33 -7.48 -9.07 -20.07
CA ASP A 33 -7.09 -7.73 -20.55
C ASP A 33 -7.75 -6.57 -19.78
N GLN A 34 -8.52 -6.87 -18.74
CA GLN A 34 -9.26 -5.87 -17.99
C GLN A 34 -8.35 -5.06 -17.06
N LEU A 35 -8.32 -3.75 -17.30
CA LEU A 35 -7.59 -2.81 -16.45
C LEU A 35 -8.23 -2.69 -15.07
N SER A 36 -7.37 -2.60 -14.07
CA SER A 36 -7.75 -2.43 -12.66
C SER A 36 -7.00 -1.27 -12.05
N VAL A 37 -7.61 -0.66 -11.02
CA VAL A 37 -6.94 0.27 -10.11
C VAL A 37 -6.51 -0.52 -8.88
N VAL A 38 -5.20 -0.56 -8.61
CA VAL A 38 -4.63 -1.23 -7.44
C VAL A 38 -4.22 -0.19 -6.40
N VAL A 39 -4.57 -0.45 -5.15
CA VAL A 39 -4.23 0.40 -3.99
C VAL A 39 -3.77 -0.43 -2.81
N THR A 40 -3.04 0.22 -1.89
CA THR A 40 -2.43 -0.39 -0.71
C THR A 40 -2.90 0.28 0.59
N PRO A 41 -4.19 0.13 0.97
CA PRO A 41 -4.71 0.71 2.21
C PRO A 41 -4.11 0.02 3.46
N GLY A 42 -3.85 0.80 4.51
CA GLY A 42 -3.37 0.28 5.78
C GLY A 42 -3.20 1.35 6.86
N SER A 43 -2.93 0.92 8.10
CA SER A 43 -2.63 1.83 9.24
C SER A 43 -1.34 2.62 9.02
N PHE A 44 -0.99 3.54 9.93
CA PHE A 44 0.32 4.20 9.95
C PHE A 44 1.26 3.55 10.97
N ASN A 45 2.58 3.67 10.76
CA ASN A 45 3.56 3.35 11.80
C ASN A 45 3.25 4.17 13.07
N GLY A 46 3.52 3.60 14.25
CA GLY A 46 3.05 4.14 15.53
C GLY A 46 1.68 3.61 15.98
N SER A 47 0.92 2.93 15.10
CA SER A 47 -0.36 2.31 15.48
C SER A 47 -0.14 0.94 16.13
N PRO A 48 -0.89 0.58 17.20
CA PRO A 48 -0.67 -0.67 17.93
C PRO A 48 -1.00 -1.95 17.15
N ASN A 49 -1.86 -1.86 16.13
CA ASN A 49 -2.18 -2.95 15.21
C ASN A 49 -2.16 -2.43 13.77
N MET A 50 -1.07 -2.67 13.05
CA MET A 50 -0.94 -2.19 11.68
C MET A 50 -1.55 -3.18 10.69
N HIS A 51 -2.84 -3.07 10.43
CA HIS A 51 -3.53 -3.83 9.37
C HIS A 51 -3.18 -3.26 7.99
N GLY A 52 -3.02 -4.13 7.01
CA GLY A 52 -2.71 -3.74 5.64
C GLY A 52 -3.37 -4.65 4.62
N SER A 53 -3.70 -4.12 3.46
CA SER A 53 -4.23 -4.89 2.35
C SER A 53 -3.79 -4.37 0.99
N LEU A 54 -3.76 -5.26 0.01
CA LEU A 54 -3.74 -4.91 -1.41
C LEU A 54 -5.15 -5.12 -1.93
N MET A 55 -5.65 -4.17 -2.73
CA MET A 55 -6.99 -4.24 -3.30
C MET A 55 -6.95 -3.84 -4.77
N ALA A 56 -7.70 -4.56 -5.60
CA ALA A 56 -7.91 -4.20 -7.00
C ALA A 56 -9.38 -3.91 -7.28
N PHE A 57 -9.61 -2.82 -8.01
CA PHE A 57 -10.94 -2.37 -8.43
C PHE A 57 -11.04 -2.35 -9.94
N ASP A 58 -12.23 -2.65 -10.47
CA ASP A 58 -12.52 -2.45 -11.88
C ASP A 58 -12.34 -0.97 -12.27
N VAL A 59 -11.61 -0.71 -13.35
CA VAL A 59 -11.30 0.68 -13.74
C VAL A 59 -12.53 1.48 -14.19
N LYS A 60 -13.57 0.81 -14.72
CA LYS A 60 -14.75 1.46 -15.28
C LYS A 60 -15.81 1.75 -14.21
N THR A 61 -16.07 0.78 -13.34
CA THR A 61 -17.17 0.84 -12.35
C THR A 61 -16.69 1.19 -10.94
N GLY A 62 -15.42 0.92 -10.63
CA GLY A 62 -14.86 1.04 -9.28
C GLY A 62 -15.25 -0.12 -8.37
N ASP A 63 -15.80 -1.21 -8.90
CA ASP A 63 -16.18 -2.38 -8.09
C ASP A 63 -14.95 -3.17 -7.63
N LEU A 64 -15.00 -3.69 -6.41
CA LEU A 64 -13.92 -4.49 -5.85
C LEU A 64 -13.84 -5.82 -6.60
N ARG A 65 -12.69 -6.11 -7.23
CA ARG A 65 -12.43 -7.39 -7.90
C ARG A 65 -11.85 -8.40 -6.92
N TRP A 66 -10.85 -7.97 -6.15
CA TRP A 66 -10.23 -8.81 -5.13
C TRP A 66 -9.60 -7.96 -4.01
N ARG A 67 -9.41 -8.61 -2.86
CA ARG A 67 -8.72 -8.06 -1.70
C ARG A 67 -7.81 -9.11 -1.09
N PHE A 68 -6.53 -8.78 -0.96
CA PHE A 68 -5.57 -9.56 -0.19
C PHE A 68 -5.31 -8.85 1.14
N ASN A 69 -5.57 -9.53 2.25
CA ASN A 69 -5.28 -9.01 3.59
C ASN A 69 -3.99 -9.61 4.10
N THR A 70 -3.11 -8.75 4.60
CA THR A 70 -1.95 -9.20 5.36
C THR A 70 -2.31 -9.47 6.82
N LYS A 71 -1.47 -10.24 7.51
CA LYS A 71 -1.51 -10.27 8.98
C LYS A 71 -1.17 -8.88 9.51
N ALA A 72 -1.79 -8.50 10.64
CA ALA A 72 -1.42 -7.27 11.33
C ALA A 72 0.09 -7.30 11.66
N TYR A 73 0.79 -6.20 11.38
CA TYR A 73 2.19 -6.06 11.74
C TYR A 73 2.29 -5.32 13.07
N ASN A 74 2.96 -5.96 14.03
CA ASN A 74 3.14 -5.45 15.39
C ASN A 74 4.65 -5.41 15.69
N GLY A 75 5.37 -4.54 14.97
CA GLY A 75 6.79 -4.33 15.17
C GLY A 75 7.13 -3.80 16.57
N PRO A 76 8.37 -3.99 17.07
CA PRO A 76 8.85 -3.35 18.28
C PRO A 76 8.55 -1.84 18.27
N PHE A 77 7.94 -1.34 19.34
CA PHE A 77 7.53 0.07 19.49
C PHE A 77 6.67 0.61 18.33
N PHE A 78 5.95 -0.27 17.63
CA PHE A 78 5.12 0.05 16.46
C PHE A 78 5.90 0.67 15.29
N MET A 79 7.20 0.38 15.22
CA MET A 79 8.12 0.87 14.20
C MET A 79 8.11 0.00 12.94
N ALA A 80 8.46 0.59 11.80
CA ALA A 80 8.77 -0.19 10.61
C ALA A 80 9.98 -1.10 10.88
N LYS A 81 10.07 -2.25 10.22
CA LYS A 81 11.20 -3.17 10.36
C LYS A 81 12.53 -2.49 10.03
N GLY A 82 12.55 -1.60 9.04
CA GLY A 82 13.73 -0.78 8.72
C GLY A 82 14.10 0.24 9.80
N ASP A 83 13.12 0.77 10.55
CA ASP A 83 13.39 1.64 11.69
C ASP A 83 13.99 0.85 12.87
N VAL A 84 13.60 -0.41 13.05
CA VAL A 84 14.18 -1.31 14.06
C VAL A 84 15.61 -1.71 13.69
N GLU A 85 15.85 -2.01 12.42
CA GLU A 85 17.17 -2.38 11.92
C GLU A 85 18.15 -1.23 12.09
N GLY A 86 19.19 -1.41 12.91
CA GLY A 86 20.21 -0.38 13.15
C GLY A 86 19.80 0.75 14.10
N PHE A 87 18.62 0.67 14.74
CA PHE A 87 18.10 1.69 15.65
C PHE A 87 19.13 2.13 16.70
N GLN A 88 19.72 1.18 17.44
CA GLN A 88 20.68 1.48 18.51
C GLN A 88 21.93 2.22 18.01
N MET A 89 22.38 1.92 16.79
CA MET A 89 23.53 2.60 16.20
C MET A 89 23.15 4.03 15.81
N ARG A 90 22.01 4.21 15.13
CA ARG A 90 21.54 5.55 14.75
C ARG A 90 21.25 6.41 15.97
N HIS A 91 20.58 5.88 16.99
CA HIS A 91 20.29 6.58 18.23
C HIS A 91 21.57 7.06 18.93
N ARG A 92 22.64 6.26 18.94
CA ARG A 92 23.94 6.68 19.51
C ARG A 92 24.62 7.78 18.71
N LEU A 93 24.49 7.78 17.38
CA LEU A 93 25.19 8.71 16.50
C LEU A 93 24.42 10.02 16.27
N ASN A 94 23.09 9.96 16.22
CA ASN A 94 22.21 11.09 15.98
C ASN A 94 20.79 10.79 16.50
N GLN A 95 20.54 11.16 17.75
CA GLN A 95 19.23 10.97 18.42
C GLN A 95 18.08 11.69 17.72
N GLY A 96 18.35 12.71 16.90
CA GLY A 96 17.31 13.46 16.20
C GLY A 96 16.76 12.75 14.95
N HIS A 97 17.50 11.78 14.39
CA HIS A 97 17.16 11.09 13.14
C HIS A 97 17.37 9.57 13.26
N ASP A 98 16.97 8.97 14.37
CA ASP A 98 17.10 7.53 14.62
C ASP A 98 15.96 6.70 14.01
N ILE A 99 14.81 7.33 13.72
CA ILE A 99 13.62 6.75 13.08
C ILE A 99 13.09 7.60 11.92
N CYS A 100 12.43 6.96 10.96
CA CYS A 100 11.76 7.62 9.84
C CYS A 100 10.22 7.48 9.90
N LEU A 101 9.69 6.34 10.40
CA LEU A 101 8.26 6.03 10.39
C LEU A 101 7.61 6.20 9.00
N PRO A 102 8.06 5.44 7.98
CA PRO A 102 7.62 5.61 6.60
C PRO A 102 6.11 5.34 6.40
N ALA A 103 5.61 5.54 5.19
CA ALA A 103 4.30 5.00 4.82
C ALA A 103 4.26 3.47 5.04
N HIS A 104 3.13 2.95 5.54
CA HIS A 104 2.96 1.52 5.82
C HIS A 104 3.13 0.65 4.58
N TRP A 105 2.76 1.19 3.42
CA TRP A 105 2.92 0.54 2.13
C TRP A 105 3.68 1.44 1.17
N SER A 106 4.46 0.83 0.29
CA SER A 106 4.87 1.49 -0.95
C SER A 106 3.64 1.73 -1.84
N SER A 107 3.82 2.53 -2.88
CA SER A 107 2.85 2.54 -3.99
C SER A 107 2.85 1.15 -4.64
N ALA A 108 1.68 0.72 -5.11
CA ALA A 108 1.57 -0.53 -5.85
C ALA A 108 2.27 -0.40 -7.21
N ASN A 109 2.79 -1.51 -7.73
CA ASN A 109 3.29 -1.62 -9.10
C ASN A 109 2.63 -2.85 -9.76
N ILE A 110 2.45 -2.83 -11.07
CA ILE A 110 1.87 -3.94 -11.82
C ILE A 110 2.88 -4.35 -12.89
N ASP A 111 3.27 -5.63 -12.92
CA ASP A 111 4.21 -6.15 -13.90
C ASP A 111 3.53 -6.67 -15.18
N GLY A 112 4.33 -7.14 -16.15
CA GLY A 112 3.84 -7.65 -17.43
C GLY A 112 3.10 -8.98 -17.34
N GLU A 113 3.23 -9.72 -16.23
CA GLU A 113 2.52 -10.97 -15.99
C GLU A 113 1.19 -10.76 -15.25
N GLY A 114 0.92 -9.52 -14.85
CA GLY A 114 -0.30 -9.11 -14.16
C GLY A 114 -0.25 -9.32 -12.65
N PHE A 115 0.94 -9.40 -12.04
CA PHE A 115 1.07 -9.33 -10.59
C PHE A 115 1.08 -7.87 -10.10
N ALA A 116 0.35 -7.64 -9.02
CA ALA A 116 0.42 -6.42 -8.23
C ALA A 116 1.48 -6.58 -7.12
N TRP A 117 2.48 -5.72 -7.11
CA TRP A 117 3.58 -5.71 -6.16
C TRP A 117 3.52 -4.51 -5.21
N ALA A 118 3.75 -4.74 -3.91
CA ALA A 118 3.93 -3.66 -2.94
C ALA A 118 4.82 -4.08 -1.77
N GLY A 119 5.77 -3.22 -1.40
CA GLY A 119 6.55 -3.35 -0.18
C GLY A 119 5.77 -2.85 1.02
N ARG A 120 5.94 -3.50 2.16
CA ARG A 120 5.29 -3.12 3.42
C ARG A 120 6.32 -2.87 4.52
N THR A 121 5.94 -2.11 5.54
CA THR A 121 6.81 -1.80 6.69
C THR A 121 7.22 -3.00 7.53
N ASP A 122 6.65 -4.18 7.34
CA ASP A 122 7.16 -5.43 7.91
C ASP A 122 8.41 -5.97 7.19
N GLY A 123 8.89 -5.25 6.17
CA GLY A 123 10.08 -5.58 5.36
C GLY A 123 9.84 -6.66 4.33
N ILE A 124 8.58 -6.99 4.01
CA ILE A 124 8.21 -7.96 2.98
C ILE A 124 7.72 -7.22 1.73
N ILE A 125 8.11 -7.72 0.56
CA ILE A 125 7.51 -7.36 -0.72
C ILE A 125 6.44 -8.41 -1.05
N TYR A 126 5.21 -7.96 -1.21
CA TYR A 126 4.06 -8.80 -1.53
C TYR A 126 3.76 -8.75 -3.02
N GLY A 127 3.54 -9.90 -3.64
CA GLY A 127 3.04 -10.05 -5.02
C GLY A 127 1.70 -10.79 -5.01
N VAL A 128 0.68 -10.21 -5.64
CA VAL A 128 -0.68 -10.77 -5.70
C VAL A 128 -1.18 -10.76 -7.14
N ARG A 129 -1.79 -11.85 -7.59
CA ARG A 129 -2.35 -12.00 -8.94
C ARG A 129 -3.80 -12.45 -8.89
#